data_AF-A0A661LE00-F1
#
_entry.id   AF-A0A661LE00-F1
#
_cell.length_a   1.000
_cell.length_b   1.000
_cell.length_c   1.000
_cell.angle_alpha   90.00
_cell.angle_beta   90.00
_cell.angle_gamma   90.00
#
_symmetry.space_group_name_H-M   'P 1'
#
loop_
_entity.id
_entity.type
_entity.pdbx_description
1 polymer ?
#
loop_
_entity_poly.entity_id
_entity_poly.type
_entity_poly.pdbx_seq_one_letter_code
_entity_poly.pdbx_strand_id
1 'polypeptide(L)'
;DLDYLIIDSPPGTGDEPLTVAQTIPDAKALIVTTPQEISLADVRKSINFCRTVNMEILGIVENMSGFKCPHCGQVIELFKAHGGMLTAKEQGLRFLGSLPIEIDVVENGDAGRMEILDKEGSPFREAFLKIVDSVVEACEQLSKAQAARRAEIEKKKRDRRNGLIIAVPMADGKLSSHFGHSEQFAFVETEDGKVNKVEVKPAAPHEPGVIPRWIEQQGVDVVITGGIGDKARAMLEEKGIEVIVGAPEQPPEVLAEQYLSNKLISGANVCDH
;
A
#
# COMPACT_ATOMS: atom_id res chain seq x y z
N ASP A 1 1.85 24.78 7.54
CA ASP A 1 1.88 23.32 7.38
C ASP A 1 0.69 22.87 6.54
N LEU A 2 0.85 21.78 5.78
CA LEU A 2 -0.17 21.23 4.90
C LEU A 2 -0.66 19.91 5.50
N ASP A 3 -1.93 19.86 5.90
CA ASP A 3 -2.51 18.67 6.54
C ASP A 3 -2.92 17.61 5.51
N TYR A 4 -3.45 18.05 4.35
CA TYR A 4 -3.96 17.17 3.30
C TYR A 4 -3.56 17.68 1.91
N LEU A 5 -3.16 16.77 1.03
CA LEU A 5 -2.96 17.02 -0.40
C LEU A 5 -4.02 16.24 -1.18
N ILE A 6 -4.87 16.93 -1.92
CA ILE A 6 -5.88 16.32 -2.79
C ILE A 6 -5.37 16.35 -4.23
N ILE A 7 -5.44 15.19 -4.90
CA ILE A 7 -5.07 15.02 -6.30
C ILE A 7 -6.33 14.58 -7.04
N ASP A 8 -6.82 15.44 -7.93
CA ASP A 8 -7.94 15.12 -8.80
C ASP A 8 -7.42 14.43 -10.06
N SER A 9 -7.51 13.10 -10.07
CA SER A 9 -7.05 12.29 -11.20
C SER A 9 -8.09 12.27 -12.31
N PRO A 10 -7.69 12.29 -13.59
CA PRO A 10 -8.60 12.03 -14.70
C PRO A 10 -9.38 10.72 -14.49
N PRO A 11 -10.61 10.61 -15.02
CA PRO A 11 -11.39 9.39 -14.89
C PRO A 11 -10.69 8.21 -15.57
N GLY A 12 -10.83 7.02 -14.99
CA GLY A 12 -10.30 5.77 -15.53
C GLY A 12 -9.02 5.30 -14.86
N THR A 13 -8.29 4.42 -15.55
CA THR A 13 -7.11 3.71 -15.02
C THR A 13 -5.90 3.90 -15.94
N GLY A 14 -5.75 5.13 -16.46
CA GLY A 14 -4.67 5.52 -17.37
C GLY A 14 -3.31 5.70 -16.68
N ASP A 15 -2.37 6.31 -17.39
CA ASP A 15 -1.00 6.51 -16.91
C ASP A 15 -0.90 7.53 -15.78
N GLU A 16 -1.84 8.47 -15.70
CA GLU A 16 -1.85 9.54 -14.70
C GLU A 16 -2.08 9.01 -13.26
N PRO A 17 -3.16 8.26 -12.95
CA PRO A 17 -3.32 7.68 -11.62
C PRO A 17 -2.23 6.66 -11.27
N LEU A 18 -1.63 5.99 -12.27
CA LEU A 18 -0.48 5.11 -12.07
C LEU A 18 0.76 5.89 -11.64
N THR A 19 1.04 7.01 -12.30
CA THR A 19 2.16 7.89 -11.96
C THR A 19 2.02 8.42 -10.54
N VAL A 20 0.81 8.80 -10.12
CA VAL A 20 0.54 9.23 -8.74
C VAL A 20 0.82 8.09 -7.76
N ALA A 21 0.31 6.88 -8.01
CA ALA A 21 0.52 5.73 -7.13
C ALA A 21 2.01 5.35 -6.99
N GLN A 22 2.79 5.50 -8.07
CA GLN A 22 4.23 5.21 -8.06
C GLN A 22 5.06 6.33 -7.41
N THR A 23 4.69 7.59 -7.62
CA THR A 23 5.44 8.76 -7.14
C THR A 23 5.15 9.06 -5.68
N ILE A 24 3.93 8.77 -5.21
CA ILE A 24 3.46 9.06 -3.86
C ILE A 24 2.98 7.74 -3.23
N PRO A 25 3.88 6.92 -2.66
CA PRO A 25 3.53 5.59 -2.14
C PRO A 25 2.49 5.58 -1.03
N ASP A 26 2.36 6.69 -0.28
CA ASP A 26 1.40 6.84 0.81
C ASP A 26 0.03 7.39 0.34
N ALA A 27 -0.13 7.64 -0.96
CA ALA A 27 -1.37 8.12 -1.56
C ALA A 27 -2.51 7.11 -1.35
N LYS A 28 -3.72 7.62 -1.18
CA LYS A 28 -4.92 6.82 -0.93
C LYS A 28 -6.01 7.20 -1.93
N ALA A 29 -6.81 6.21 -2.32
CA ALA A 29 -7.89 6.38 -3.28
C ALA A 29 -9.20 6.74 -2.56
N LEU A 30 -9.85 7.82 -2.97
CA LEU A 30 -11.26 8.07 -2.72
C LEU A 30 -12.00 7.82 -4.03
N ILE A 31 -12.91 6.85 -4.07
CA ILE A 31 -13.61 6.49 -5.29
C ILE A 31 -14.95 7.23 -5.34
N VAL A 32 -15.17 8.02 -6.38
CA VAL A 32 -16.43 8.74 -6.60
C VAL A 32 -17.19 8.06 -7.73
N THR A 33 -18.48 7.81 -7.53
CA THR A 33 -19.37 7.18 -8.52
C THR A 33 -20.71 7.91 -8.57
N THR A 34 -21.54 7.59 -9.56
CA THR A 34 -22.98 7.89 -9.53
C THR A 34 -23.79 6.58 -9.52
N PRO A 35 -25.10 6.57 -9.22
CA PRO A 35 -25.86 5.33 -9.06
C PRO A 35 -26.10 4.54 -10.36
N GLN A 36 -25.84 5.14 -11.53
CA GLN A 36 -26.04 4.50 -12.83
C GLN A 36 -24.99 3.41 -13.09
N GLU A 37 -25.43 2.29 -13.66
CA GLU A 37 -24.59 1.11 -13.95
C GLU A 37 -23.36 1.43 -14.81
N ILE A 38 -23.45 2.42 -15.71
CA ILE A 38 -22.31 2.82 -16.54
C ILE A 38 -21.17 3.41 -15.72
N SER A 39 -21.47 4.23 -14.70
CA SER A 39 -20.47 4.77 -13.78
C SER A 39 -19.91 3.66 -12.88
N LEU A 40 -20.78 2.77 -12.39
CA LEU A 40 -20.37 1.65 -11.55
C LEU A 40 -19.44 0.67 -12.28
N ALA A 41 -19.66 0.44 -13.58
CA ALA A 41 -18.80 -0.42 -14.39
C ALA A 41 -17.35 0.10 -14.45
N ASP A 42 -17.15 1.42 -14.57
CA ASP A 42 -15.81 2.03 -14.59
C ASP A 42 -15.19 2.11 -13.18
N VAL A 43 -16.02 2.29 -12.16
CA VAL A 43 -15.59 2.23 -10.76
C VAL A 43 -15.06 0.84 -10.38
N ARG A 44 -15.69 -0.24 -10.85
CA ARG A 44 -15.17 -1.61 -10.62
C ARG A 44 -13.77 -1.80 -11.23
N LYS A 45 -13.49 -1.20 -12.40
CA LYS A 45 -12.14 -1.20 -13.00
C LYS A 45 -11.16 -0.40 -12.15
N SER A 46 -11.57 0.77 -11.67
CA SER A 46 -10.75 1.65 -10.81
C SER A 46 -10.39 0.99 -9.48
N ILE A 47 -11.32 0.25 -8.88
CA ILE A 47 -11.07 -0.57 -7.67
C ILE A 47 -10.03 -1.65 -7.95
N ASN A 48 -10.16 -2.38 -9.06
CA ASN A 48 -9.19 -3.41 -9.45
C ASN A 48 -7.80 -2.82 -9.73
N PHE A 49 -7.75 -1.65 -10.37
CA PHE A 49 -6.51 -0.91 -10.56
C PHE A 49 -5.85 -0.58 -9.22
N CYS A 50 -6.56 0.03 -8.28
CA CYS A 50 -6.02 0.38 -6.95
C CYS A 50 -5.45 -0.85 -6.24
N ARG A 51 -6.16 -1.99 -6.28
CA ARG A 51 -5.66 -3.27 -5.73
C ARG A 51 -4.39 -3.76 -6.42
N THR A 52 -4.31 -3.61 -7.74
CA THR A 52 -3.16 -4.06 -8.55
C THR A 52 -1.90 -3.26 -8.23
N VAL A 53 -2.04 -1.95 -8.01
CA VAL A 53 -0.91 -1.07 -7.65
C VAL A 53 -0.72 -0.96 -6.12
N ASN A 54 -1.43 -1.78 -5.34
CA ASN A 54 -1.40 -1.77 -3.88
C ASN A 54 -1.71 -0.40 -3.24
N MET A 55 -2.55 0.40 -3.90
CA MET A 55 -3.03 1.69 -3.39
C MET A 55 -4.24 1.48 -2.49
N GLU A 56 -4.17 2.01 -1.27
CA GLU A 56 -5.21 1.85 -0.26
C GLU A 56 -6.45 2.68 -0.61
N ILE A 57 -7.64 2.05 -0.55
CA ILE A 57 -8.91 2.70 -0.88
C ILE A 57 -9.61 3.12 0.42
N LEU A 58 -9.77 4.44 0.62
CA LEU A 58 -10.48 5.02 1.78
C LEU A 58 -11.96 4.64 1.79
N GLY A 59 -12.57 4.58 0.61
CA GLY A 59 -13.95 4.19 0.44
C GLY A 59 -14.58 4.74 -0.84
N ILE A 60 -15.89 4.54 -0.95
CA ILE A 60 -16.71 4.98 -2.08
C ILE A 60 -17.67 6.08 -1.64
N VAL A 61 -17.74 7.15 -2.43
CA VAL A 61 -18.75 8.22 -2.36
C VAL A 61 -19.68 8.10 -3.56
N GLU A 62 -20.99 8.09 -3.33
CA GLU A 62 -22.00 8.10 -4.39
C GLU A 62 -22.52 9.52 -4.61
N ASN A 63 -22.10 10.17 -5.67
CA ASN A 63 -22.60 11.48 -6.09
C ASN A 63 -23.93 11.37 -6.83
N MET A 64 -24.69 12.48 -6.88
CA MET A 64 -25.95 12.61 -7.61
C MET A 64 -27.04 11.60 -7.22
N SER A 65 -27.12 11.25 -5.94
CA SER A 65 -28.06 10.26 -5.40
C SER A 65 -29.29 10.93 -4.80
N GLY A 66 -30.36 10.98 -5.61
CA GLY A 66 -31.62 11.59 -5.23
C GLY A 66 -31.66 13.10 -5.41
N PHE A 67 -32.85 13.63 -5.70
CA PHE A 67 -33.13 15.04 -5.87
C PHE A 67 -34.37 15.41 -5.08
N LYS A 68 -34.26 16.37 -4.16
CA LYS A 68 -35.42 16.83 -3.37
C LYS A 68 -36.23 17.81 -4.21
N CYS A 69 -37.46 17.41 -4.58
CA CYS A 69 -38.35 18.25 -5.36
C CYS A 69 -38.65 19.55 -4.59
N PRO A 70 -38.39 20.74 -5.17
CA PRO A 70 -38.61 22.02 -4.49
C PRO A 70 -40.10 22.34 -4.29
N HIS A 71 -41.00 21.67 -5.02
CA HIS A 71 -42.45 21.92 -4.94
C HIS A 71 -43.15 21.07 -3.87
N CYS A 72 -42.80 19.79 -3.74
CA CYS A 72 -43.49 18.85 -2.84
C CYS A 72 -42.60 18.24 -1.76
N GLY A 73 -41.28 18.47 -1.79
CA GLY A 73 -40.32 17.96 -0.82
C GLY A 73 -40.01 16.46 -0.95
N GLN A 74 -40.65 15.72 -1.87
CA GLN A 74 -40.35 14.32 -2.12
C GLN A 74 -38.98 14.15 -2.78
N VAL A 75 -38.29 13.07 -2.42
CA VAL A 75 -37.02 12.69 -3.04
C VAL A 75 -37.30 11.89 -4.32
N ILE A 76 -36.67 12.30 -5.41
CA ILE A 76 -36.76 11.66 -6.72
C ILE A 76 -35.41 11.03 -7.03
N GLU A 77 -35.39 9.73 -7.28
CA GLU A 77 -34.20 8.99 -7.70
C GLU A 77 -33.94 9.17 -9.21
N LEU A 78 -33.60 10.39 -9.63
CA LEU A 78 -33.40 10.75 -11.04
C LEU A 78 -32.45 9.79 -11.78
N PHE A 79 -31.44 9.28 -11.05
CA PHE A 79 -30.39 8.44 -11.58
C PHE A 79 -30.34 7.05 -10.93
N LYS A 80 -31.45 6.61 -10.32
CA LYS A 80 -31.49 5.52 -9.32
C LYS A 80 -30.81 5.95 -8.01
N ALA A 81 -30.69 5.02 -7.07
CA ALA A 81 -29.99 5.21 -5.80
C ALA A 81 -29.23 3.94 -5.41
N HIS A 82 -28.29 4.07 -4.48
CA HIS A 82 -27.61 2.98 -3.77
C HIS A 82 -26.65 2.10 -4.60
N GLY A 83 -26.39 2.42 -5.86
CA GLY A 83 -25.45 1.68 -6.70
C GLY A 83 -24.03 1.63 -6.15
N GLY A 84 -23.53 2.76 -5.63
CA GLY A 84 -22.23 2.87 -4.98
C GLY A 84 -22.18 2.14 -3.65
N MET A 85 -23.26 2.19 -2.86
CA MET A 85 -23.38 1.45 -1.59
C MET A 85 -23.32 -0.07 -1.82
N LEU A 86 -24.08 -0.57 -2.80
CA LEU A 86 -24.06 -1.98 -3.17
C LEU A 86 -22.70 -2.41 -3.68
N THR A 87 -22.07 -1.61 -4.57
CA THR A 87 -20.72 -1.88 -5.08
C THR A 87 -19.69 -1.90 -3.95
N ALA A 88 -19.76 -0.96 -3.00
CA ALA A 88 -18.87 -0.95 -1.84
C ALA A 88 -19.01 -2.25 -1.03
N LYS A 89 -20.25 -2.68 -0.76
CA LYS A 89 -20.53 -3.93 -0.03
C LYS A 89 -20.01 -5.16 -0.78
N GLU A 90 -20.26 -5.25 -2.08
CA GLU A 90 -19.79 -6.36 -2.93
C GLU A 90 -18.27 -6.44 -3.00
N GLN A 91 -17.59 -5.28 -3.00
CA GLN A 91 -16.14 -5.20 -3.06
C GLN A 91 -15.47 -5.22 -1.68
N GLY A 92 -16.23 -5.33 -0.58
CA GLY A 92 -15.67 -5.28 0.77
C GLY A 92 -15.00 -3.95 1.12
N LEU A 93 -15.49 -2.85 0.55
CA LEU A 93 -14.99 -1.50 0.76
C LEU A 93 -15.92 -0.69 1.67
N ARG A 94 -15.36 0.35 2.31
CA ARG A 94 -16.14 1.31 3.09
C ARG A 94 -17.02 2.15 2.16
N PHE A 95 -18.30 2.28 2.50
CA PHE A 95 -19.17 3.29 1.90
C PHE A 95 -19.13 4.54 2.77
N LEU A 96 -18.74 5.68 2.19
CA LEU A 96 -18.55 6.94 2.91
C LEU A 96 -19.82 7.79 2.96
N GLY A 97 -20.69 7.64 1.97
CA GLY A 97 -21.98 8.32 1.92
C GLY A 97 -22.45 8.63 0.50
N SER A 98 -23.64 9.21 0.42
CA SER A 98 -24.25 9.68 -0.82
C SER A 98 -24.45 11.20 -0.78
N LEU A 99 -24.22 11.88 -1.91
CA LEU A 99 -24.50 13.30 -2.10
C LEU A 99 -25.75 13.48 -2.98
N PRO A 100 -26.78 14.21 -2.52
CA PRO A 100 -27.96 14.50 -3.33
C PRO A 100 -27.66 15.56 -4.40
N ILE A 101 -28.52 15.64 -5.41
CA ILE A 101 -28.52 16.74 -6.37
C ILE A 101 -29.23 17.94 -5.75
N GLU A 102 -28.55 19.09 -5.74
CA GLU A 102 -29.12 20.39 -5.44
C GLU A 102 -28.77 21.39 -6.55
N ILE A 103 -29.74 22.22 -6.94
CA ILE A 103 -29.58 23.20 -8.03
C ILE A 103 -28.45 24.18 -7.67
N ASP A 104 -28.43 24.65 -6.43
CA ASP A 104 -27.43 25.58 -5.93
C ASP A 104 -26.00 25.03 -6.08
N VAL A 105 -25.76 23.71 -5.98
CA VAL A 105 -24.42 23.12 -6.18
C VAL A 105 -23.94 23.37 -7.60
N VAL A 106 -24.82 23.21 -8.58
CA VAL A 106 -24.51 23.41 -10.00
C VAL A 106 -24.25 24.90 -10.28
N GLU A 107 -25.16 25.78 -9.82
CA GLU A 107 -25.03 27.23 -10.04
C GLU A 107 -23.77 27.81 -9.38
N ASN A 108 -23.45 27.35 -8.16
CA ASN A 108 -22.22 27.75 -7.47
C ASN A 108 -20.99 27.21 -8.17
N GLY A 109 -21.00 25.93 -8.58
CA GLY A 109 -19.90 25.29 -9.29
C GLY A 109 -19.57 25.99 -10.61
N ASP A 110 -20.58 26.26 -11.45
CA ASP A 110 -20.41 26.97 -12.72
C ASP A 110 -19.89 28.40 -12.53
N ALA A 111 -20.22 29.02 -11.39
CA ALA A 111 -19.74 30.35 -11.04
C ALA A 111 -18.38 30.35 -10.30
N GLY A 112 -17.78 29.18 -10.04
CA GLY A 112 -16.55 29.04 -9.28
C GLY A 112 -16.67 29.46 -7.81
N ARG A 113 -17.87 29.32 -7.22
CA ARG A 113 -18.18 29.67 -5.82
C ARG A 113 -18.46 28.42 -4.99
N MET A 114 -18.34 28.54 -3.67
CA MET A 114 -18.57 27.44 -2.71
C MET A 114 -19.61 27.80 -1.64
N GLU A 115 -20.46 28.80 -1.88
CA GLU A 115 -21.41 29.35 -0.89
C GLU A 115 -22.44 28.30 -0.42
N ILE A 116 -22.64 27.24 -1.21
CA ILE A 116 -23.46 26.08 -0.82
C ILE A 116 -22.94 25.40 0.46
N LEU A 117 -21.64 25.47 0.74
CA LEU A 117 -21.04 24.93 1.97
C LEU A 117 -21.32 25.82 3.19
N ASP A 118 -21.75 27.06 2.99
CA ASP A 118 -22.15 27.99 4.05
C ASP A 118 -23.67 27.98 4.29
N LYS A 119 -24.44 27.38 3.37
CA LYS A 119 -25.90 27.34 3.42
C LYS A 119 -26.41 26.33 4.46
N GLU A 120 -26.86 26.83 5.61
CA GLU A 120 -27.50 26.00 6.63
C GLU A 120 -28.75 25.28 6.10
N GLY A 121 -28.94 24.02 6.53
CA GLY A 121 -30.09 23.19 6.15
C GLY A 121 -30.08 22.64 4.72
N SER A 122 -29.00 22.82 3.95
CA SER A 122 -28.79 22.13 2.67
C SER A 122 -28.52 20.63 2.91
N PRO A 123 -29.35 19.72 2.36
CA PRO A 123 -29.08 18.28 2.40
C PRO A 123 -27.70 17.88 1.84
N PHE A 124 -27.24 18.56 0.79
CA PHE A 124 -25.92 18.38 0.21
C PHE A 124 -24.84 18.75 1.20
N ARG A 125 -24.90 19.94 1.80
CA ARG A 125 -23.91 20.37 2.82
C ARG A 125 -23.82 19.39 3.98
N GLU A 126 -24.97 18.98 4.52
CA GLU A 126 -25.01 18.03 5.64
C GLU A 126 -24.40 16.67 5.28
N ALA A 127 -24.69 16.16 4.08
CA ALA A 127 -24.11 14.91 3.60
C ALA A 127 -22.60 15.05 3.31
N PHE A 128 -22.19 16.17 2.71
CA PHE A 128 -20.81 16.48 2.40
C PHE A 128 -19.94 16.55 3.66
N LEU A 129 -20.37 17.28 4.68
CA LEU A 129 -19.63 17.39 5.94
C LEU A 129 -19.47 16.03 6.63
N LYS A 130 -20.51 15.18 6.64
CA LYS A 130 -20.42 13.82 7.18
C LYS A 130 -19.42 12.94 6.42
N ILE A 131 -19.36 13.08 5.10
CA ILE A 131 -18.37 12.38 4.27
C ILE A 131 -16.97 12.88 4.60
N VAL A 132 -16.77 14.20 4.72
CA VAL A 132 -15.50 14.80 5.11
C VAL A 132 -15.03 14.28 6.47
N ASP A 133 -15.90 14.29 7.49
CA ASP A 133 -15.58 13.76 8.82
C ASP A 133 -15.15 12.29 8.73
N SER A 134 -15.88 11.49 7.95
CA SER A 134 -15.56 10.06 7.74
C SER A 134 -14.22 9.85 7.03
N VAL A 135 -13.86 10.73 6.09
CA VAL A 135 -12.57 10.71 5.38
C VAL A 135 -11.43 11.10 6.31
N VAL A 136 -11.60 12.16 7.11
CA VAL A 136 -10.61 12.61 8.10
C VAL A 136 -10.32 11.51 9.11
N GLU A 137 -11.37 10.92 9.69
CA GLU A 137 -11.22 9.79 10.61
C GLU A 137 -10.52 8.59 9.97
N ALA A 138 -10.87 8.24 8.73
CA ALA A 138 -10.24 7.13 8.01
C ALA A 138 -8.75 7.39 7.79
N CYS A 139 -8.39 8.60 7.34
CA CYS A 139 -7.01 9.01 7.14
C CYS A 139 -6.20 8.91 8.44
N GLU A 140 -6.72 9.42 9.56
CA GLU A 140 -6.04 9.35 10.86
C GLU A 140 -5.83 7.91 11.34
N GLN A 141 -6.85 7.06 11.24
CA GLN A 141 -6.77 5.67 11.67
C GLN A 141 -5.71 4.90 10.88
N LEU A 142 -5.66 5.13 9.57
CA LEU A 142 -4.68 4.50 8.70
C LEU A 142 -3.26 5.00 8.98
N SER A 143 -3.08 6.31 9.17
CA SER A 143 -1.78 6.88 9.57
C SER A 143 -1.30 6.32 10.91
N LYS A 144 -2.20 6.18 11.91
CA LYS A 144 -1.87 5.58 13.21
C LYS A 144 -1.51 4.10 13.08
N ALA A 145 -2.24 3.33 12.27
CA ALA A 145 -1.95 1.92 12.01
C ALA A 145 -0.60 1.74 11.29
N GLN A 146 -0.30 2.57 10.30
CA GLN A 146 0.99 2.58 9.61
C GLN A 146 2.14 2.96 10.56
N ALA A 147 1.96 3.99 11.39
CA ALA A 147 2.95 4.39 12.39
C ALA A 147 3.18 3.31 13.44
N ALA A 148 2.13 2.66 13.94
CA ALA A 148 2.23 1.55 14.88
C ALA A 148 2.96 0.36 14.25
N ARG A 149 2.64 -0.01 13.01
CA ARG A 149 3.33 -1.08 12.28
C ARG A 149 4.81 -0.74 12.05
N ARG A 150 5.13 0.50 11.67
CA ARG A 150 6.53 0.97 11.53
C ARG A 150 7.26 0.93 12.88
N ALA A 151 6.63 1.38 13.96
CA ALA A 151 7.19 1.37 15.30
C ALA A 151 7.39 -0.06 15.83
N GLU A 152 6.49 -1.01 15.53
CA GLU A 152 6.68 -2.43 15.85
C GLU A 152 7.83 -3.04 15.06
N ILE A 153 7.96 -2.70 13.77
CA ILE A 153 9.11 -3.12 12.95
C ILE A 153 10.41 -2.54 13.51
N GLU A 154 10.46 -1.24 13.84
CA GLU A 154 11.63 -0.60 14.44
C GLU A 154 11.95 -1.14 15.84
N LYS A 155 10.93 -1.43 16.66
CA LYS A 155 11.10 -2.06 17.97
C LYS A 155 11.65 -3.46 17.81
N LYS A 156 11.14 -4.27 16.88
CA LYS A 156 11.74 -5.56 16.52
C LYS A 156 13.19 -5.39 16.05
N LYS A 157 13.50 -4.41 15.20
CA LYS A 157 14.89 -4.11 14.77
C LYS A 157 15.79 -3.71 15.96
N ARG A 158 15.26 -2.98 16.93
CA ARG A 158 16.01 -2.52 18.12
C ARG A 158 16.21 -3.62 19.15
N ASP A 159 15.21 -4.47 19.36
CA ASP A 159 15.29 -5.66 20.23
C ASP A 159 16.21 -6.75 19.59
N ARG A 160 16.32 -6.79 18.26
CA ARG A 160 17.21 -7.68 17.47
C ARG A 160 18.71 -7.36 17.56
N ARG A 161 19.14 -6.31 18.27
CA ARG A 161 20.58 -6.08 18.54
C ARG A 161 21.20 -7.14 19.49
N ASN A 162 20.36 -7.94 20.14
CA ASN A 162 20.77 -9.04 21.03
C ASN A 162 20.73 -10.43 20.36
N GLY A 163 20.78 -10.50 19.04
CA GLY A 163 20.64 -11.78 18.33
C GLY A 163 19.91 -11.59 17.01
N LEU A 164 20.62 -11.54 15.88
CA LEU A 164 19.98 -11.58 14.55
C LEU A 164 20.58 -12.68 13.68
N ILE A 165 19.73 -13.26 12.83
CA ILE A 165 20.11 -14.26 11.84
C ILE A 165 20.04 -13.61 10.45
N ILE A 166 21.17 -13.53 9.76
CA ILE A 166 21.28 -13.01 8.40
C ILE A 166 21.39 -14.20 7.43
N ALA A 167 20.50 -14.27 6.44
CA ALA A 167 20.64 -15.23 5.35
C ALA A 167 21.34 -14.60 4.13
N VAL A 168 22.31 -15.32 3.59
CA VAL A 168 23.09 -14.94 2.42
C VAL A 168 23.00 -16.08 1.40
N PRO A 169 22.39 -15.89 0.22
CA PRO A 169 22.42 -16.85 -0.87
C PRO A 169 23.85 -16.99 -1.40
N MET A 170 24.30 -18.22 -1.65
CA MET A 170 25.70 -18.52 -1.90
C MET A 170 25.94 -19.18 -3.26
N ALA A 171 27.04 -18.77 -3.90
CA ALA A 171 27.71 -19.44 -5.02
C ALA A 171 29.23 -19.34 -4.80
N ASP A 172 29.96 -20.44 -4.98
CA ASP A 172 31.44 -20.48 -4.84
C ASP A 172 31.97 -19.88 -3.51
N GLY A 173 31.24 -20.08 -2.41
CA GLY A 173 31.63 -19.59 -1.08
C GLY A 173 31.50 -18.08 -0.89
N LYS A 174 30.80 -17.38 -1.79
CA LYS A 174 30.45 -15.95 -1.67
C LYS A 174 28.98 -15.72 -1.99
N LEU A 175 28.51 -14.49 -1.76
CA LEU A 175 27.19 -14.04 -2.18
C LEU A 175 26.93 -14.33 -3.66
N SER A 176 25.79 -14.95 -3.94
CA SER A 176 25.25 -15.16 -5.28
C SER A 176 24.51 -13.91 -5.79
N SER A 177 24.65 -13.63 -7.08
CA SER A 177 23.88 -12.61 -7.79
C SER A 177 22.39 -12.97 -7.93
N HIS A 178 22.03 -14.25 -7.77
CA HIS A 178 20.67 -14.75 -8.02
C HIS A 178 20.13 -15.53 -6.81
N PHE A 179 19.26 -14.88 -6.03
CA PHE A 179 18.64 -15.46 -4.83
C PHE A 179 18.02 -16.84 -5.08
N GLY A 180 17.23 -16.99 -6.14
CA GLY A 180 16.50 -18.24 -6.40
C GLY A 180 17.37 -19.40 -6.85
N HIS A 181 18.45 -19.14 -7.58
CA HIS A 181 19.31 -20.17 -8.19
C HIS A 181 20.51 -20.54 -7.33
N SER A 182 20.56 -20.04 -6.10
CA SER A 182 21.67 -20.31 -5.20
C SER A 182 21.60 -21.75 -4.70
N GLU A 183 22.72 -22.45 -4.78
CA GLU A 183 22.79 -23.87 -4.37
C GLU A 183 22.74 -24.00 -2.84
N GLN A 184 23.17 -22.97 -2.13
CA GLN A 184 23.29 -22.95 -0.69
C GLN A 184 22.93 -21.57 -0.13
N PHE A 185 22.58 -21.54 1.16
CA PHE A 185 22.39 -20.32 1.93
C PHE A 185 23.25 -20.40 3.18
N ALA A 186 24.00 -19.33 3.45
CA ALA A 186 24.67 -19.13 4.72
C ALA A 186 23.72 -18.40 5.68
N PHE A 187 23.60 -18.91 6.90
CA PHE A 187 22.86 -18.33 8.01
C PHE A 187 23.88 -17.84 9.03
N VAL A 188 24.02 -16.52 9.11
CA VAL A 188 24.96 -15.83 9.99
C VAL A 188 24.21 -15.41 11.25
N GLU A 189 24.42 -16.15 12.33
CA GLU A 189 23.96 -15.78 13.66
C GLU A 189 24.91 -14.74 14.24
N THR A 190 24.35 -13.66 14.78
CA THR A 190 25.11 -12.55 15.34
C THR A 190 24.65 -12.28 16.76
N GLU A 191 25.55 -11.81 17.61
CA GLU A 191 25.28 -11.49 19.02
C GLU A 191 26.13 -10.27 19.40
N ASP A 192 25.57 -9.32 20.15
CA ASP A 192 26.25 -8.07 20.57
C ASP A 192 26.94 -7.30 19.42
N GLY A 193 26.32 -7.31 18.24
CA GLY A 193 26.85 -6.63 17.05
C GLY A 193 28.08 -7.29 16.43
N LYS A 194 28.31 -8.59 16.69
CA LYS A 194 29.38 -9.39 16.08
C LYS A 194 28.83 -10.68 15.50
N VAL A 195 29.50 -11.20 14.47
CA VAL A 195 29.23 -12.55 13.96
C VAL A 195 29.62 -13.57 15.03
N ASN A 196 28.68 -14.43 15.42
CA ASN A 196 28.88 -15.50 16.40
C ASN A 196 29.09 -16.84 15.70
N LYS A 197 28.23 -17.17 14.72
CA LYS A 197 28.26 -18.44 14.02
C LYS A 197 27.79 -18.27 12.58
N VAL A 198 28.41 -19.00 11.65
CA VAL A 198 27.93 -19.14 10.27
C VAL A 198 27.63 -20.60 10.00
N GLU A 199 26.40 -20.87 9.56
CA GLU A 199 25.95 -22.20 9.18
C GLU A 199 25.50 -22.19 7.72
N VAL A 200 26.10 -23.04 6.89
CA VAL A 200 25.73 -23.15 5.47
C VAL A 200 24.80 -24.34 5.29
N LYS A 201 23.62 -24.12 4.71
CA LYS A 201 22.65 -25.17 4.39
C LYS A 201 22.41 -25.24 2.88
N PRO A 202 22.16 -26.43 2.32
CA PRO A 202 21.68 -26.54 0.95
C PRO A 202 20.36 -25.80 0.80
N ALA A 203 20.17 -25.15 -0.34
CA ALA A 203 18.95 -24.41 -0.62
C ALA A 203 17.74 -25.35 -0.68
N ALA A 204 16.59 -24.85 -0.25
CA ALA A 204 15.31 -25.53 -0.49
C ALA A 204 15.03 -25.65 -2.00
N PRO A 205 14.15 -26.58 -2.43
CA PRO A 205 13.81 -26.74 -3.84
C PRO A 205 13.42 -25.41 -4.51
N HIS A 206 13.89 -25.23 -5.75
CA HIS A 206 13.63 -24.03 -6.54
C HIS A 206 12.19 -24.02 -7.09
N GLU A 207 11.23 -23.81 -6.19
CA GLU A 207 9.82 -23.67 -6.49
C GLU A 207 9.31 -22.29 -6.04
N PRO A 208 8.40 -21.64 -6.79
CA PRO A 208 7.91 -20.30 -6.46
C PRO A 208 7.35 -20.19 -5.03
N GLY A 209 7.98 -19.36 -4.21
CA GLY A 209 7.57 -19.09 -2.83
C GLY A 209 8.07 -20.10 -1.78
N VAL A 210 8.77 -21.16 -2.18
CA VAL A 210 9.33 -22.15 -1.24
C VAL A 210 10.52 -21.58 -0.48
N ILE A 211 11.49 -20.96 -1.18
CA ILE A 211 12.68 -20.38 -0.55
C ILE A 211 12.31 -19.26 0.46
N PRO A 212 11.44 -18.28 0.14
CA PRO A 212 11.01 -17.27 1.12
C PRO A 212 10.39 -17.85 2.40
N ARG A 213 9.52 -18.86 2.26
CA ARG A 213 8.90 -19.55 3.40
C ARG A 213 9.92 -20.36 4.21
N TRP A 214 10.88 -20.98 3.54
CA TRP A 214 11.94 -21.71 4.19
C TRP A 214 12.85 -20.77 5.00
N ILE A 215 13.22 -19.62 4.44
CA ILE A 215 13.98 -18.56 5.13
C ILE A 215 13.23 -18.08 6.38
N GLU A 216 11.92 -17.84 6.28
CA GLU A 216 11.06 -17.49 7.42
C GLU A 216 11.15 -18.55 8.53
N GLN A 217 11.07 -19.84 8.18
CA GLN A 217 11.15 -20.94 9.14
C GLN A 217 12.51 -21.05 9.84
N GLN A 218 13.58 -20.53 9.24
CA GLN A 218 14.90 -20.48 9.87
C GLN A 218 15.04 -19.29 10.85
N GLY A 219 13.98 -18.48 11.03
CA GLY A 219 14.01 -17.33 11.94
C GLY A 219 14.89 -16.19 11.43
N VAL A 220 15.07 -16.09 10.11
CA VAL A 220 15.92 -15.07 9.49
C VAL A 220 15.30 -13.69 9.66
N ASP A 221 16.13 -12.72 10.04
CA ASP A 221 15.73 -11.33 10.23
C ASP A 221 16.10 -10.45 9.04
N VAL A 222 17.19 -10.79 8.36
CA VAL A 222 17.76 -10.03 7.24
C VAL A 222 18.21 -10.99 6.14
N VAL A 223 17.88 -10.68 4.90
CA VAL A 223 18.40 -11.35 3.71
C VAL A 223 19.30 -10.36 2.97
N ILE A 224 20.55 -10.73 2.74
CA ILE A 224 21.48 -9.95 1.91
C ILE A 224 21.65 -10.72 0.60
N THR A 225 21.28 -10.14 -0.54
CA THR A 225 21.33 -10.79 -1.86
C THR A 225 21.90 -9.85 -2.93
N GLY A 226 22.52 -10.40 -3.98
CA GLY A 226 22.88 -9.61 -5.17
C GLY A 226 21.64 -9.21 -5.98
N GLY A 227 20.68 -10.14 -6.12
CA GLY A 227 19.41 -9.89 -6.79
C GLY A 227 18.31 -10.84 -6.37
N ILE A 228 17.06 -10.37 -6.39
CA ILE A 228 15.86 -11.13 -6.03
C ILE A 228 14.65 -10.63 -6.83
N GLY A 229 13.79 -11.54 -7.27
CA GLY A 229 12.56 -11.20 -7.98
C GLY A 229 11.50 -10.57 -7.05
N ASP A 230 10.69 -9.67 -7.59
CA ASP A 230 9.77 -8.82 -6.80
C ASP A 230 8.80 -9.61 -5.94
N LYS A 231 8.27 -10.72 -6.46
CA LYS A 231 7.34 -11.59 -5.72
C LYS A 231 7.99 -12.20 -4.48
N ALA A 232 9.25 -12.67 -4.59
CA ALA A 232 9.96 -13.27 -3.47
C ALA A 232 10.34 -12.21 -2.43
N ARG A 233 10.75 -11.02 -2.88
CA ARG A 233 11.02 -9.87 -2.02
C ARG A 233 9.78 -9.45 -1.23
N ALA A 234 8.65 -9.27 -1.90
CA ALA A 234 7.39 -8.91 -1.26
C ALA A 234 6.96 -9.94 -0.20
N MET A 235 7.14 -11.24 -0.47
CA MET A 235 6.85 -12.30 0.50
C MET A 235 7.72 -12.21 1.75
N LEU A 236 9.01 -11.90 1.63
CA LEU A 236 9.92 -11.75 2.78
C LEU A 236 9.59 -10.48 3.58
N GLU A 237 9.36 -9.36 2.89
CA GLU A 237 9.02 -8.08 3.51
C GLU A 237 7.66 -8.13 4.24
N GLU A 238 6.66 -8.85 3.70
CA GLU A 238 5.37 -9.08 4.36
C GLU A 238 5.55 -9.78 5.72
N LYS A 239 6.56 -10.64 5.84
CA LYS A 239 6.92 -11.35 7.08
C LYS A 239 7.81 -10.54 8.02
N GLY A 240 8.17 -9.31 7.66
CA GLY A 240 9.04 -8.45 8.45
C GLY A 240 10.52 -8.85 8.41
N ILE A 241 10.93 -9.54 7.34
CA ILE A 241 12.32 -9.83 7.02
C ILE A 241 12.85 -8.69 6.16
N GLU A 242 13.96 -8.09 6.57
CA GLU A 242 14.61 -7.02 5.80
C GLU A 242 15.35 -7.63 4.61
N VAL A 243 15.20 -7.05 3.41
CA VAL A 243 15.87 -7.56 2.21
C VAL A 243 16.79 -6.48 1.63
N ILE A 244 18.08 -6.77 1.59
CA ILE A 244 19.12 -5.92 1.00
C ILE A 244 19.49 -6.51 -0.35
N VAL A 245 19.38 -5.70 -1.40
CA VAL A 245 19.67 -6.10 -2.79
C VAL A 245 20.91 -5.40 -3.31
N GLY A 246 21.52 -5.94 -4.37
CA GLY A 246 22.72 -5.36 -4.99
C GLY A 246 23.95 -5.38 -4.09
N ALA A 247 24.01 -6.27 -3.10
CA ALA A 247 25.19 -6.41 -2.26
C ALA A 247 26.39 -6.97 -3.08
N PRO A 248 27.64 -6.62 -2.72
CA PRO A 248 28.82 -7.06 -3.45
C PRO A 248 29.09 -8.56 -3.23
N GLU A 249 29.71 -9.22 -4.22
CA GLU A 249 30.11 -10.63 -4.16
C GLU A 249 31.23 -10.86 -3.13
N GLN A 250 30.84 -10.98 -1.86
CA GLN A 250 31.74 -11.15 -0.71
C GLN A 250 31.28 -12.33 0.17
N PRO A 251 32.17 -12.84 1.04
CA PRO A 251 31.80 -13.87 2.02
C PRO A 251 30.69 -13.39 2.99
N PRO A 252 29.82 -14.30 3.48
CA PRO A 252 28.71 -13.99 4.39
C PRO A 252 29.13 -13.26 5.65
N GLU A 253 30.26 -13.63 6.23
CA GLU A 253 30.81 -13.04 7.45
C GLU A 253 31.10 -11.55 7.23
N VAL A 254 31.75 -11.24 6.10
CA VAL A 254 32.12 -9.87 5.74
C VAL A 254 30.88 -9.02 5.47
N LEU A 255 29.89 -9.58 4.77
CA LEU A 255 28.63 -8.90 4.50
C LEU A 255 27.83 -8.63 5.78
N ALA A 256 27.79 -9.60 6.69
CA ALA A 256 27.17 -9.45 8.00
C ALA A 256 27.88 -8.37 8.84
N GLU A 257 29.21 -8.36 8.90
CA GLU A 257 29.98 -7.32 9.60
C GLU A 257 29.75 -5.92 9.00
N GLN A 258 29.70 -5.81 7.68
CA GLN A 258 29.40 -4.56 7.00
C GLN A 258 27.97 -4.10 7.28
N TYR A 259 27.00 -5.01 7.32
CA TYR A 259 25.63 -4.70 7.70
C TYR A 259 25.55 -4.19 9.15
N LEU A 260 26.13 -4.93 10.10
CA LEU A 260 26.15 -4.59 11.53
C LEU A 260 26.83 -3.24 11.81
N SER A 261 27.83 -2.87 10.98
CA SER A 261 28.56 -1.61 11.09
C SER A 261 28.00 -0.46 10.23
N ASN A 262 26.85 -0.66 9.55
CA ASN A 262 26.25 0.28 8.60
C ASN A 262 27.20 0.74 7.47
N LYS A 263 28.09 -0.15 7.01
CA LYS A 263 29.06 0.08 5.92
C LYS A 263 28.76 -0.73 4.67
N LEU A 264 27.73 -1.56 4.67
CA LEU A 264 27.36 -2.35 3.50
C LEU A 264 26.87 -1.43 2.39
N ILE A 265 27.58 -1.44 1.26
CA ILE A 265 27.23 -0.67 0.08
C ILE A 265 26.37 -1.56 -0.82
N SER A 266 25.12 -1.16 -1.05
CA SER A 266 24.20 -1.82 -1.98
C SER A 266 24.14 -1.11 -3.34
N GLY A 267 23.90 -1.88 -4.39
CA GLY A 267 23.69 -1.42 -5.77
C GLY A 267 22.26 -1.67 -6.27
N ALA A 268 22.07 -1.58 -7.58
CA ALA A 268 20.80 -1.94 -8.22
C ALA A 268 20.50 -3.43 -8.08
N ASN A 269 19.21 -3.80 -8.07
CA ASN A 269 18.78 -5.20 -8.08
C ASN A 269 19.19 -5.85 -9.40
N VAL A 270 20.11 -6.83 -9.36
CA VAL A 270 20.66 -7.51 -10.55
C VAL A 270 19.77 -8.69 -10.98
N CYS A 271 18.46 -8.62 -10.73
CA CYS A 271 17.53 -9.70 -11.06
C CYS A 271 16.83 -9.42 -12.39
N ASP A 272 16.99 -10.33 -13.34
CA ASP A 272 16.46 -10.20 -14.71
C ASP A 272 15.02 -10.75 -14.86
N HIS A 273 14.33 -11.03 -13.75
CA HIS A 273 13.03 -11.72 -13.69
C HIS A 273 12.05 -11.12 -12.68
#